data_AF-A0A7C1MBI3-F1
#
_entry.id   AF-A0A7C1MBI3-F1
#
_cell.length_a   1.000
_cell.length_b   1.000
_cell.length_c   1.000
_cell.angle_alpha   90.00
_cell.angle_beta   90.00
_cell.angle_gamma   90.00
#
_symmetry.space_group_name_H-M   'P 1'
#
loop_
_entity.id
_entity.type
_entity.pdbx_description
1 polymer ?
#
loop_
_entity_poly.entity_id
_entity_poly.type
_entity_poly.pdbx_seq_one_letter_code
_entity_poly.pdbx_strand_id
1 'polypeptide(L)'
;MTKKITSTKKFKRISRQQNQAVPTHRKPNKILPETKLSELLSKNPKAAEILFESGMHCVGCAMAGSENIEQGCKAHGMSKKQIDELIKKLNRK
;
A
#
# COMPACT_ATOMS: atom_id res chain seq x y z
N MET A 1 55.37 3.26 -26.36
CA MET A 1 54.55 2.25 -25.64
C MET A 1 53.99 2.95 -24.41
N THR A 2 52.71 3.32 -24.35
CA THR A 2 51.70 2.51 -23.63
C THR A 2 50.31 3.08 -23.95
N LYS A 3 49.51 2.29 -24.67
CA LYS A 3 48.05 2.50 -24.74
C LYS A 3 47.47 1.99 -23.42
N LYS A 4 46.85 2.86 -22.61
CA LYS A 4 45.93 2.43 -21.55
C LYS A 4 44.56 3.03 -21.80
N ILE A 5 43.83 2.30 -22.63
CA ILE A 5 42.37 2.33 -22.70
C ILE A 5 41.88 1.82 -21.34
N THR A 6 41.21 2.66 -20.56
CA THR A 6 40.31 2.15 -19.52
C THR A 6 38.96 2.82 -19.72
N SER A 7 38.08 2.02 -20.31
CA SER A 7 36.71 2.31 -20.66
C SER A 7 35.95 2.78 -19.42
N THR A 8 35.58 4.06 -19.37
CA THR A 8 34.59 4.57 -18.43
C THR A 8 33.23 4.02 -18.83
N LYS A 9 32.98 2.76 -18.44
CA LYS A 9 31.71 2.08 -18.65
C LYS A 9 30.66 2.80 -17.82
N LYS A 10 29.98 3.74 -18.49
CA LYS A 10 28.76 4.43 -18.11
C LYS A 10 27.88 3.48 -17.30
N PHE A 11 27.90 3.60 -15.98
CA PHE A 11 26.91 2.99 -15.11
C PHE A 11 25.59 3.71 -15.42
N LYS A 12 24.87 3.17 -16.41
CA LYS A 12 23.47 3.49 -16.63
C LYS A 12 22.80 3.09 -15.32
N ARG A 13 22.53 4.08 -14.47
CA ARG A 13 21.71 3.93 -13.27
C ARG A 13 20.36 3.46 -13.79
N ILE A 14 20.20 2.14 -13.83
CA ILE A 14 18.95 1.50 -14.15
C ILE A 14 18.09 1.82 -12.94
N SER A 15 17.34 2.92 -13.03
CA SER A 15 16.21 3.25 -12.16
C SER A 15 15.13 2.21 -12.44
N ARG A 16 15.39 0.97 -12.02
CA ARG A 16 14.42 -0.10 -11.95
C ARG A 16 13.63 0.12 -10.68
N GLN A 17 12.32 -0.05 -10.82
CA GLN A 17 11.27 0.08 -9.81
C GLN A 17 10.95 1.55 -9.53
N GLN A 18 9.76 2.05 -9.82
CA GLN A 18 8.47 1.39 -9.61
C GLN A 18 7.46 1.87 -10.66
N ASN A 19 7.28 1.10 -11.73
CA ASN A 19 6.07 1.18 -12.55
C ASN A 19 4.94 0.48 -11.79
N GLN A 20 4.32 1.17 -10.83
CA GLN A 20 2.97 0.79 -10.41
C GLN A 20 1.98 1.51 -11.32
N ALA A 21 1.69 0.88 -12.46
CA ALA A 21 0.48 1.20 -13.20
C ALA A 21 -0.70 0.81 -12.29
N VAL A 22 -1.25 1.78 -11.56
CA VAL A 22 -2.53 1.59 -10.86
C VAL A 22 -3.60 1.53 -11.94
N PRO A 23 -4.36 0.43 -12.07
CA PRO A 23 -5.51 0.38 -12.95
C PRO A 23 -6.58 1.32 -12.36
N THR A 24 -6.56 2.57 -12.77
CA THR A 24 -7.55 3.58 -12.40
C THR A 24 -8.85 3.32 -13.14
N HIS A 25 -9.55 2.20 -12.91
CA HIS A 25 -10.97 2.10 -13.27
C HIS A 25 -11.63 0.89 -12.61
N ARG A 26 -12.28 1.15 -11.46
CA ARG A 26 -13.70 0.87 -11.20
C ARG A 26 -14.00 1.29 -9.75
N LYS A 27 -14.98 2.17 -9.58
CA LYS A 27 -15.55 2.46 -8.26
C LYS A 27 -16.51 1.34 -7.88
N PRO A 28 -16.21 0.54 -6.86
CA PRO A 28 -17.23 0.14 -5.91
C PRO A 28 -17.24 1.21 -4.80
N ASN A 29 -18.41 1.75 -4.48
CA ASN A 29 -18.60 2.56 -3.26
C ASN A 29 -18.37 1.74 -1.97
N LYS A 30 -18.13 0.44 -2.11
CA LYS A 30 -17.97 -0.50 -1.01
C LYS A 30 -16.50 -0.86 -0.82
N ILE A 31 -16.03 -0.67 0.41
CA ILE A 31 -14.69 -1.02 0.85
C ILE A 31 -14.67 -2.53 1.10
N LEU A 32 -13.74 -3.22 0.44
CA LEU A 32 -13.53 -4.66 0.52
C LEU A 32 -12.21 -4.99 1.26
N PRO A 33 -12.04 -6.21 1.81
CA PRO A 33 -10.80 -6.63 2.48
C PRO A 33 -9.55 -6.57 1.57
N GLU A 34 -9.76 -6.80 0.28
CA GLU A 34 -8.75 -6.74 -0.78
C GLU A 34 -8.41 -5.30 -1.24
N THR A 35 -9.09 -4.29 -0.70
CA THR A 35 -8.80 -2.89 -1.04
C THR A 35 -7.40 -2.54 -0.54
N LYS A 36 -6.61 -1.87 -1.39
CA LYS A 36 -5.30 -1.33 -1.00
C LYS A 36 -5.44 -0.23 0.04
N LEU A 37 -4.54 -0.22 1.02
CA LEU A 37 -4.48 0.83 2.05
C LEU A 37 -4.34 2.23 1.42
N SER A 38 -3.43 2.39 0.45
CA SER A 38 -3.24 3.68 -0.23
C SER A 38 -4.51 4.21 -0.88
N GLU A 39 -5.28 3.32 -1.49
CA GLU A 39 -6.50 3.69 -2.21
C GLU A 39 -7.63 4.01 -1.24
N LEU A 40 -7.74 3.25 -0.15
CA LEU A 40 -8.68 3.53 0.92
C LEU A 40 -8.44 4.93 1.52
N LEU A 41 -7.19 5.25 1.88
CA LEU A 41 -6.84 6.54 2.48
C LEU A 41 -7.04 7.70 1.51
N SER A 42 -6.78 7.49 0.22
CA SER A 42 -7.01 8.49 -0.82
C SER A 42 -8.50 8.79 -1.03
N LYS A 43 -9.37 7.77 -0.90
CA LYS A 43 -10.82 7.90 -1.06
C LYS A 43 -11.51 8.41 0.20
N ASN A 44 -11.05 7.96 1.36
CA ASN A 44 -11.63 8.31 2.65
C ASN A 44 -10.52 8.58 3.68
N PRO A 45 -10.07 9.83 3.82
CA PRO A 45 -9.02 10.16 4.79
C PRO A 45 -9.42 9.87 6.24
N LYS A 46 -10.73 9.84 6.55
CA LYS A 46 -11.24 9.45 7.88
C LYS A 46 -11.02 7.97 8.19
N ALA A 47 -10.79 7.13 7.17
CA ALA A 47 -10.44 5.73 7.39
C ALA A 47 -9.10 5.57 8.12
N ALA A 48 -8.19 6.56 8.02
CA ALA A 48 -6.93 6.56 8.75
C ALA A 48 -7.16 6.47 10.27
N GLU A 49 -8.10 7.26 10.78
CA GLU A 49 -8.44 7.30 12.21
C GLU A 49 -8.97 5.94 12.70
N ILE A 50 -9.92 5.35 11.95
CA ILE A 50 -10.51 4.04 12.28
C ILE A 50 -9.44 2.93 12.29
N LEU A 51 -8.51 2.98 11.33
CA LEU A 51 -7.39 2.04 11.24
C LEU A 51 -6.41 2.24 12.40
N PHE A 52 -6.15 3.49 12.78
CA PHE A 52 -5.29 3.85 13.90
C PHE A 52 -5.87 3.36 15.23
N GLU A 53 -7.16 3.59 15.48
CA GLU A 53 -7.89 3.05 16.64
C GLU A 53 -7.86 1.52 16.70
N SER A 54 -7.77 0.87 15.53
CA SER A 54 -7.69 -0.59 15.44
C SER A 54 -6.26 -1.12 15.58
N GLY A 55 -5.26 -0.25 15.73
CA GLY A 55 -3.86 -0.63 15.93
C GLY A 55 -2.98 -0.56 14.67
N MET A 56 -3.52 -0.17 13.52
CA MET A 56 -2.80 -0.05 12.25
C MET A 56 -2.07 1.30 12.13
N HIS A 57 -1.15 1.58 13.04
CA HIS A 57 -0.42 2.87 13.12
C HIS A 57 0.47 3.13 11.90
N CYS A 58 0.90 2.07 11.23
CA CYS A 58 1.75 2.12 10.04
C CYS A 58 0.98 2.42 8.74
N VAL A 59 -0.34 2.63 8.78
CA VAL A 59 -1.20 2.78 7.58
C VAL A 59 -0.75 3.89 6.62
N GLY A 60 -0.08 4.93 7.13
CA GLY A 60 0.47 6.04 6.35
C GLY A 60 1.90 5.81 5.81
N CYS A 61 2.54 4.69 6.13
CA CYS A 61 3.88 4.39 5.65
C CYS A 61 3.84 3.99 4.17
N ALA A 62 4.81 4.47 3.38
CA ALA A 62 4.92 4.14 1.96
C ALA A 62 4.97 2.62 1.69
N MET A 63 5.49 1.83 2.65
CA MET A 63 5.53 0.36 2.55
C MET A 63 4.17 -0.29 2.82
N ALA A 64 3.40 0.23 3.79
CA ALA A 64 2.07 -0.30 4.12
C ALA A 64 1.06 0.00 3.00
N GLY A 65 1.28 1.09 2.24
CA GLY A 65 0.42 1.50 1.15
C GLY A 65 0.29 0.49 0.00
N SER A 66 1.29 -0.37 -0.20
CA SER A 66 1.25 -1.44 -1.20
C SER A 66 0.47 -2.69 -0.76
N GLU A 67 0.14 -2.81 0.52
CA GLU A 67 -0.62 -3.94 1.07
C GLU A 67 -2.14 -3.69 1.01
N ASN A 68 -2.89 -4.80 1.01
CA ASN A 68 -4.34 -4.79 1.18
C ASN A 68 -4.70 -4.76 2.67
N ILE A 69 -5.90 -4.27 3.01
CA ILE A 69 -6.38 -4.19 4.41
C ILE A 69 -6.27 -5.54 5.11
N GLU A 70 -6.75 -6.61 4.48
CA GLU A 70 -6.73 -7.94 5.09
C GLU A 70 -5.30 -8.45 5.31
N GLN A 71 -4.37 -8.22 4.38
CA GLN A 71 -2.99 -8.66 4.50
C GLN A 71 -2.28 -7.92 5.65
N GLY A 72 -2.42 -6.59 5.70
CA GLY A 72 -1.87 -5.78 6.77
C GLY A 72 -2.45 -6.19 8.13
N CYS A 73 -3.77 -6.32 8.26
CA CYS A 73 -4.38 -6.74 9.52
C CYS A 73 -3.94 -8.15 9.96
N LYS A 74 -3.79 -9.10 9.02
CA LYS A 74 -3.29 -10.45 9.32
C LYS A 74 -1.82 -10.47 9.74
N ALA A 75 -0.97 -9.64 9.13
CA ALA A 75 0.44 -9.52 9.51
C ALA A 75 0.61 -9.03 10.97
N HIS A 76 -0.39 -8.30 11.48
CA HIS A 76 -0.47 -7.83 12.86
C HIS A 76 -1.29 -8.76 13.79
N GLY A 77 -1.61 -9.98 13.35
CA GLY A 77 -2.27 -10.99 14.18
C GLY A 77 -3.78 -10.79 14.38
N MET A 78 -4.44 -9.93 13.58
CA MET A 78 -5.89 -9.80 13.67
C MET A 78 -6.61 -11.04 13.14
N SER A 79 -7.66 -11.43 13.85
CA SER A 79 -8.56 -12.49 13.40
C SER A 79 -9.46 -12.03 12.27
N LYS A 80 -9.92 -12.96 11.42
CA LYS A 80 -10.90 -12.68 10.35
C LYS A 80 -12.14 -11.90 10.83
N LYS A 81 -12.61 -12.19 12.06
CA LYS A 81 -13.74 -11.48 12.68
C LYS A 81 -13.46 -9.98 12.89
N GLN A 82 -12.28 -9.63 13.40
CA GLN A 82 -11.89 -8.24 13.64
C GLN A 82 -11.75 -7.47 12.31
N ILE A 83 -11.23 -8.15 11.27
CA ILE A 83 -11.11 -7.59 9.93
C ILE A 83 -12.51 -7.30 9.34
N ASP A 84 -13.45 -8.23 9.48
CA ASP A 84 -14.83 -8.04 9.01
C ASP A 84 -15.55 -6.90 9.74
N GLU A 85 -15.36 -6.79 11.06
CA GLU A 85 -15.87 -5.67 11.85
C GLU A 85 -15.26 -4.33 11.45
N LEU A 86 -13.95 -4.29 11.19
CA LEU A 86 -13.26 -3.10 10.68
C LEU A 86 -13.84 -2.67 9.33
N ILE A 87 -14.03 -3.60 8.41
CA ILE A 87 -14.61 -3.31 7.09
C ILE A 87 -16.05 -2.81 7.23
N LYS A 88 -16.85 -3.38 8.13
CA LYS A 88 -18.19 -2.86 8.44
C LYS A 88 -18.15 -1.44 8.98
N LYS A 89 -17.20 -1.10 9.87
CA LYS A 89 -17.01 0.26 10.38
C LYS A 89 -16.62 1.22 9.26
N LEU A 90 -15.67 0.83 8.41
CA LEU A 90 -15.20 1.61 7.27
C LEU A 90 -16.32 1.91 6.26
N ASN A 91 -17.26 0.98 6.05
CA ASN A 91 -18.39 1.17 5.14
C ASN A 91 -19.57 1.96 5.72
N ARG A 92 -19.60 2.25 7.02
CA ARG A 92 -20.71 3.00 7.67
C ARG A 92 -20.55 4.52 7.63
N LYS A 93 -19.39 5.04 7.22
CA LYS A 93 -19.07 6.47 7.16
C LYS A 93 -18.72 6.91 5.75
#